data_AF-A0A4V1QQR2-F1
#
_entry.id   AF-A0A4V1QQR2-F1
#
_cell.length_a   1.000
_cell.length_b   1.000
_cell.length_c   1.000
_cell.angle_alpha   90.00
_cell.angle_beta   90.00
_cell.angle_gamma   90.00
#
_symmetry.space_group_name_H-M   'P 1'
#
loop_
_entity.id
_entity.type
_entity.pdbx_description
1 polymer ?
#
loop_
_entity_poly.entity_id
_entity_poly.type
_entity_poly.pdbx_seq_one_letter_code
_entity_poly.pdbx_strand_id
1 'polypeptide(L)'
;MMSRSNHRVAVLVLEGAKPLDVGIPAQTFTTRASMPYEVRVCGARPGPVTGGDGLSYHVADGLEAFEWAQTIFIPGYRHPDREDPPAAVVDALRAAHARGARL
;
A
#
# COMPACT_ATOMS: atom_id res chain seq x y z
N MET A 1 10.82 -21.08 -21.28
CA MET A 1 10.59 -20.87 -19.85
C MET A 1 9.79 -19.58 -19.70
N MET A 2 8.49 -19.67 -19.41
CA MET A 2 7.68 -18.45 -19.21
C MET A 2 8.22 -17.78 -17.94
N SER A 3 8.83 -16.60 -18.11
CA SER A 3 9.06 -15.70 -16.97
C SER A 3 7.68 -15.43 -16.37
N ARG A 4 7.41 -15.97 -15.17
CA ARG A 4 6.21 -15.57 -14.43
C ARG A 4 6.40 -14.09 -14.11
N SER A 5 5.47 -13.23 -14.54
CA SER A 5 5.48 -11.83 -14.12
C SER A 5 5.52 -11.77 -12.60
N ASN A 6 6.33 -10.87 -12.04
CA ASN A 6 6.38 -10.66 -10.60
C ASN A 6 4.97 -10.40 -10.04
N HIS A 7 4.67 -10.98 -8.88
CA HIS A 7 3.44 -10.72 -8.15
C HIS A 7 3.47 -9.29 -7.59
N ARG A 8 2.44 -8.52 -7.91
CA ARG A 8 2.41 -7.07 -7.68
C ARG A 8 1.75 -6.73 -6.36
N VAL A 9 2.47 -6.01 -5.51
CA VAL A 9 2.06 -5.64 -4.16
C VAL A 9 2.00 -4.12 -4.02
N ALA A 10 0.91 -3.60 -3.50
CA ALA A 10 0.86 -2.21 -3.03
C ALA A 10 0.84 -2.17 -1.50
N VAL A 11 1.52 -1.18 -0.92
CA VAL A 11 1.44 -0.85 0.51
C VAL A 11 0.86 0.55 0.62
N LEU A 12 -0.34 0.66 1.20
CA LEU A 12 -1.01 1.94 1.40
C LEU A 12 -0.44 2.67 2.62
N VAL A 13 -0.09 3.94 2.47
CA VAL A 13 0.38 4.80 3.55
C VAL A 13 -0.63 5.93 3.75
N LEU A 14 -1.33 5.89 4.87
CA LEU A 14 -2.24 6.94 5.31
C LEU A 14 -1.61 7.76 6.43
N GLU A 15 -2.24 8.88 6.74
CA GLU A 15 -1.78 9.75 7.83
C GLU A 15 -1.77 9.00 9.17
N GLY A 16 -0.69 9.15 9.94
CA GLY A 16 -0.47 8.41 11.18
C GLY A 16 -0.09 6.94 10.99
N ALA A 17 0.30 6.53 9.77
CA ALA A 17 0.72 5.16 9.46
C ALA A 17 1.77 4.64 10.45
N LYS A 18 1.58 3.38 10.88
CA LYS A 18 2.48 2.72 11.83
C LYS A 18 3.76 2.26 11.12
N PRO A 19 4.96 2.64 11.61
CA PRO A 19 6.22 2.34 10.94
C PRO A 19 6.48 0.88 10.62
N LEU A 20 6.15 -0.02 11.56
CA LEU A 20 6.34 -1.45 11.35
C LEU A 20 5.34 -2.02 10.35
N ASP A 21 4.06 -1.63 10.45
CA ASP A 21 3.01 -2.09 9.54
C ASP A 21 3.27 -1.70 8.08
N VAL A 22 3.91 -0.55 7.85
CA VAL A 22 4.38 -0.12 6.52
C VAL A 22 5.67 -0.84 6.14
N GLY A 23 6.65 -0.85 7.04
CA GLY A 23 8.01 -1.32 6.77
C GLY A 23 8.11 -2.82 6.50
N ILE A 24 7.36 -3.64 7.23
CA ILE A 24 7.36 -5.11 7.08
C ILE A 24 6.98 -5.51 5.65
N PRO A 25 5.78 -5.18 5.12
CA PRO A 25 5.43 -5.56 3.75
C PRO A 25 6.33 -4.89 2.71
N ALA A 26 6.73 -3.63 2.90
CA ALA A 26 7.63 -2.95 1.97
C ALA A 26 8.99 -3.68 1.84
N GLN A 27 9.54 -4.20 2.94
CA GLN A 27 10.81 -4.94 2.92
C GLN A 27 10.66 -6.41 2.53
N THR A 28 9.60 -7.09 2.98
CA THR A 28 9.34 -8.51 2.69
C THR A 28 9.09 -8.73 1.19
N PHE A 29 8.37 -7.81 0.54
CA PHE A 29 8.01 -7.91 -0.88
C PHE A 29 8.92 -7.09 -1.79
N THR A 30 10.04 -6.57 -1.29
CA THR A 30 10.98 -5.82 -2.11
C THR A 30 11.47 -6.63 -3.30
N THR A 31 11.58 -5.99 -4.46
CA THR A 31 12.01 -6.64 -5.69
C THR A 31 13.44 -7.17 -5.55
N ARG A 32 13.60 -8.49 -5.71
CA ARG A 32 14.91 -9.18 -5.71
C ARG A 32 14.86 -10.31 -6.74
N ALA A 33 15.99 -10.63 -7.38
CA ALA A 33 16.04 -11.70 -8.38
C ALA A 33 15.57 -13.07 -7.85
N SER A 34 15.73 -13.33 -6.55
CA SER A 34 15.30 -14.55 -5.88
C SER A 34 13.82 -14.58 -5.46
N MET A 35 13.11 -13.46 -5.55
CA MET A 35 11.76 -13.29 -5.04
C MET A 35 10.85 -12.74 -6.14
N PRO A 36 9.76 -13.43 -6.50
CA PRO A 36 8.92 -13.05 -7.63
C PRO A 36 7.92 -11.94 -7.24
N TYR A 37 8.39 -10.84 -6.66
CA TYR A 37 7.55 -9.72 -6.21
C TYR A 37 8.03 -8.39 -6.77
N GLU A 38 7.07 -7.50 -7.00
CA GLU A 38 7.29 -6.08 -7.20
C GLU A 38 6.39 -5.34 -6.22
N VAL A 39 6.95 -4.39 -5.47
CA VAL A 39 6.22 -3.63 -4.45
C VAL A 39 6.22 -2.14 -4.78
N ARG A 40 5.07 -1.50 -4.62
CA ARG A 40 4.91 -0.05 -4.64
C ARG A 40 4.35 0.44 -3.31
N VAL A 41 4.90 1.53 -2.80
CA VAL A 41 4.37 2.22 -1.63
C VAL A 41 3.62 3.45 -2.13
N CYS A 42 2.35 3.54 -1.79
CA CYS A 42 1.43 4.55 -2.32
C CYS A 42 0.66 5.22 -1.19
N GLY A 43 0.16 6.43 -1.43
CA GLY A 43 -0.71 7.14 -0.50
C GLY A 43 -2.10 7.35 -1.09
N ALA A 44 -2.95 8.09 -0.37
CA ALA A 44 -4.18 8.63 -0.94
C ALA A 44 -3.90 9.53 -2.16
N ARG A 45 -2.71 10.14 -2.20
CA ARG A 45 -2.12 10.89 -3.30
C ARG A 45 -0.59 10.79 -3.23
N PRO A 46 0.14 11.01 -4.33
CA PRO A 46 1.59 11.16 -4.29
C PRO A 46 2.05 12.30 -3.35
N GLY A 47 3.26 12.15 -2.80
CA GLY A 47 3.95 13.17 -2.01
C GLY A 47 4.12 12.81 -0.53
N PRO A 48 4.31 13.81 0.35
CA PRO A 48 4.56 13.57 1.76
C PRO A 48 3.29 13.10 2.49
N VAL A 49 3.48 12.13 3.39
CA VAL A 49 2.47 11.65 4.34
C VAL A 49 3.05 11.71 5.74
N THR A 50 2.37 12.43 6.64
CA THR A 50 2.74 12.46 8.06
C THR A 50 2.49 11.08 8.66
N GLY A 51 3.55 10.39 9.10
CA GLY A 51 3.47 9.07 9.72
C GLY A 51 3.20 9.14 11.22
N GLY A 52 3.18 7.97 11.86
CA GLY A 52 3.20 7.85 13.32
C GLY A 52 4.63 8.00 13.89
N ASP A 53 4.70 8.13 15.21
CA ASP A 53 5.95 7.97 15.99
C ASP A 53 7.11 8.89 15.57
N GLY A 54 6.77 10.11 15.12
CA GLY A 54 7.75 11.11 14.69
C GLY A 54 8.34 10.88 13.30
N LEU A 55 7.81 9.92 12.53
CA LEU A 55 8.24 9.63 11.17
C LEU A 55 7.34 10.29 10.12
N SER A 56 7.91 10.44 8.92
CA SER A 56 7.21 10.86 7.72
C SER A 56 7.57 9.95 6.55
N TYR A 57 6.62 9.77 5.64
CA TYR A 57 6.84 9.04 4.40
C TYR A 57 6.80 10.00 3.22
N HIS A 58 7.48 9.63 2.15
CA HIS A 58 7.26 10.21 0.84
C HIS A 58 6.93 9.07 -0.13
N VAL A 59 5.76 9.14 -0.77
CA VAL A 59 5.27 8.11 -1.68
C VAL A 59 5.21 8.67 -3.10
N ALA A 60 5.62 7.87 -4.08
CA ALA A 60 5.66 8.28 -5.49
C ALA A 60 4.30 8.09 -6.19
N ASP A 61 3.51 7.12 -5.73
CA ASP A 61 2.24 6.72 -6.33
C ASP A 61 1.05 7.11 -5.44
N GLY A 62 -0.11 7.35 -6.07
CA GLY A 62 -1.42 7.45 -5.43
C GLY A 62 -2.24 6.16 -5.53
N LEU A 63 -3.56 6.29 -5.39
CA LEU A 63 -4.50 5.16 -5.41
C LEU A 63 -4.57 4.44 -6.76
N GLU A 64 -4.09 5.04 -7.85
CA GLU A 64 -3.92 4.38 -9.15
C GLU A 64 -3.02 3.14 -9.08
N ALA A 65 -2.12 3.06 -8.08
CA ALA A 65 -1.34 1.86 -7.82
C ALA A 65 -2.21 0.63 -7.52
N PHE A 66 -3.44 0.84 -7.03
CA PHE A 66 -4.36 -0.25 -6.75
C PHE A 66 -4.85 -0.92 -8.02
N GLU A 67 -4.91 -0.26 -9.18
CA GLU A 67 -5.28 -0.90 -10.45
C GLU A 67 -4.23 -1.93 -10.91
N TRP A 68 -2.98 -1.66 -10.56
CA TRP A 68 -1.83 -2.50 -10.87
C TRP A 68 -1.63 -3.64 -9.87
N ALA A 69 -1.98 -3.45 -8.59
CA ALA A 69 -1.70 -4.41 -7.54
C ALA A 69 -2.62 -5.65 -7.54
N GLN A 70 -2.03 -6.80 -7.15
CA GLN A 70 -2.74 -8.06 -6.90
C GLN A 70 -2.91 -8.33 -5.39
N THR A 71 -2.04 -7.76 -4.55
CA THR A 71 -2.21 -7.71 -3.10
C THR A 71 -1.99 -6.28 -2.63
N ILE A 72 -2.87 -5.78 -1.78
CA ILE A 72 -2.80 -4.44 -1.21
C ILE A 72 -2.73 -4.60 0.30
N PHE A 73 -1.63 -4.17 0.92
CA PHE A 73 -1.54 -4.08 2.37
C PHE A 73 -2.22 -2.80 2.85
N ILE A 74 -3.00 -2.93 3.94
CA ILE A 74 -3.63 -1.82 4.66
C ILE A 74 -2.98 -1.72 6.06
N PRO A 75 -1.82 -1.07 6.18
CA PRO A 75 -1.18 -0.76 7.46
C PRO A 75 -2.12 -0.03 8.44
N GLY A 76 -1.89 -0.23 9.75
CA GLY A 76 -2.50 0.61 10.75
C GLY A 76 -2.16 2.09 10.54
N TYR A 77 -3.13 2.97 10.76
CA TYR A 77 -3.00 4.42 10.58
C TYR A 77 -3.66 5.19 11.73
N ARG A 78 -3.84 6.51 11.61
CA ARG A 78 -4.46 7.33 12.67
C ARG A 78 -5.85 6.82 13.05
N HIS A 79 -6.15 6.87 14.35
CA HIS A 79 -7.44 6.63 15.01
C HIS A 79 -8.56 5.93 14.20
N PRO A 80 -8.33 4.73 13.64
CA PRO A 80 -9.33 4.07 12.80
C PRO A 80 -10.54 3.57 13.62
N ASP A 81 -10.43 3.60 14.95
CA ASP A 81 -11.50 3.33 15.90
C ASP A 81 -12.47 4.51 16.10
N ARG A 82 -12.10 5.71 15.62
CA ARG A 82 -12.83 6.96 15.91
C ARG A 82 -13.10 7.80 14.67
N GLU A 83 -12.27 7.67 13.65
CA GLU A 83 -12.34 8.45 12.42
C GLU A 83 -12.65 7.54 11.24
N ASP A 84 -13.61 7.98 10.42
CA ASP A 84 -13.87 7.31 9.15
C ASP A 84 -12.65 7.41 8.22
N PRO A 85 -12.30 6.33 7.50
CA PRO A 85 -11.29 6.39 6.45
C PRO A 85 -11.71 7.37 5.33
N PRO A 86 -10.75 7.97 4.60
CA PRO A 86 -11.08 8.79 3.44
C PRO A 86 -11.92 8.00 2.43
N ALA A 87 -13.08 8.54 2.03
CA ALA A 87 -14.02 7.85 1.14
C ALA A 87 -13.37 7.35 -0.16
N ALA A 88 -12.51 8.17 -0.78
CA ALA A 88 -11.78 7.79 -1.98
C ALA A 88 -10.88 6.55 -1.81
N VAL A 89 -10.30 6.37 -0.61
CA VAL A 89 -9.50 5.18 -0.29
C VAL A 89 -10.39 3.95 -0.19
N VAL A 90 -11.53 4.07 0.50
CA VAL A 90 -12.50 2.97 0.64
C VAL A 90 -13.05 2.55 -0.73
N ASP A 91 -13.41 3.51 -1.57
CA ASP A 91 -13.92 3.25 -2.92
C ASP A 91 -12.87 2.55 -3.79
N ALA A 92 -11.61 3.02 -3.73
CA ALA A 92 -10.51 2.39 -4.46
C ALA A 92 -10.21 0.97 -3.96
N LEU A 93 -10.25 0.71 -2.65
CA LEU A 93 -10.08 -0.63 -2.08
C LEU A 93 -11.22 -1.57 -2.49
N ARG A 94 -12.46 -1.10 -2.44
CA ARG A 94 -13.64 -1.86 -2.91
C ARG A 94 -13.52 -2.21 -4.38
N ALA A 95 -13.12 -1.25 -5.23
CA ALA A 95 -12.91 -1.48 -6.66
C ALA A 95 -11.78 -2.49 -6.92
N ALA A 96 -10.68 -2.40 -6.18
CA ALA A 96 -9.57 -3.36 -6.27
C ALA A 96 -10.00 -4.76 -5.85
N HIS A 97 -10.75 -4.89 -4.75
CA HIS A 97 -11.30 -6.16 -4.31
C HIS A 97 -12.27 -6.76 -5.32
N ALA A 98 -13.18 -5.95 -5.89
CA ALA A 98 -14.10 -6.39 -6.93
C ALA A 98 -13.39 -6.90 -8.19
N ARG A 99 -12.20 -6.35 -8.51
CA ARG A 99 -11.33 -6.84 -9.60
C ARG A 99 -10.56 -8.13 -9.23
N GLY A 100 -10.62 -8.56 -7.97
CA GLY A 100 -9.96 -9.78 -7.48
C GLY A 100 -8.62 -9.54 -6.77
N ALA A 101 -8.29 -8.29 -6.41
CA ALA A 101 -7.13 -8.04 -5.54
C ALA A 101 -7.39 -8.58 -4.13
N ARG A 102 -6.34 -9.15 -3.52
CA ARG A 102 -6.33 -9.44 -2.09
C ARG A 102 -6.07 -8.15 -1.31
N LEU A 103 -6.89 -7.86 -0.32
CA LEU A 103 -6.67 -6.80 0.66
C LEU A 103 -6.14 -7.41 1.97
#